data_AF-A0A2A4YLU2-F1
#
_entry.id   AF-A0A2A4YLU2-F1
#
_cell.length_a   1.000
_cell.length_b   1.000
_cell.length_c   1.000
_cell.angle_alpha   90.00
_cell.angle_beta   90.00
_cell.angle_gamma   90.00
#
_symmetry.space_group_name_H-M   'P 1'
#
loop_
_entity.id
_entity.type
_entity.pdbx_description
1 polymer ?
#
loop_
_entity_poly.entity_id
_entity_poly.type
_entity_poly.pdbx_seq_one_letter_code
_entity_poly.pdbx_strand_id
1 'polypeptide(L)'
;MNKQASEYYQSKKENKDAIFDEVIALHENAAEIELSDLQSKSKGFQKGFYELAKLSKKDRIDFTCSFWETTLPYSPKLHEFLTLFFARVDDIGIYFVRKEVDPEFTPHLVYSLSDEETFFRGFPSALPEEVEKLKTDLQVIMPEDYLGFLKIHNGFAKDGDFGVIQVFDVCSEMNIVQNEAMQMTNKPIFQQKPIDPNCLIPFYKSNDCNVFECFYKGWYPDKEMGNVLLSLGEGKKIDYSDPTTRIKKLAFPTFLDWLMNYMEPFDV
;
A
#
# COMPACT_ATOMS: atom_id res chain seq x y z
N MET A 1 -14.31 2.97 14.92
CA MET A 1 -12.86 3.22 14.82
C MET A 1 -12.15 2.72 16.06
N ASN A 2 -11.06 1.98 15.92
CA ASN A 2 -10.23 1.49 17.01
C ASN A 2 -9.33 2.59 17.59
N LYS A 3 -8.72 2.30 18.74
CA LYS A 3 -7.93 3.25 19.52
C LYS A 3 -6.70 3.75 18.75
N GLN A 4 -5.90 2.87 18.17
CA GLN A 4 -4.68 3.26 17.46
C GLN A 4 -4.95 4.19 16.28
N ALA A 5 -5.94 3.89 15.44
CA ALA A 5 -6.32 4.76 14.34
C ALA A 5 -6.80 6.12 14.88
N SER A 6 -7.61 6.13 15.93
CA SER A 6 -8.10 7.37 16.55
C SER A 6 -6.97 8.23 17.14
N GLU A 7 -5.92 7.62 17.71
CA GLU A 7 -4.74 8.33 18.22
C GLU A 7 -3.85 8.86 17.08
N TYR A 8 -3.68 8.08 16.01
CA TYR A 8 -2.89 8.49 14.85
C TYR A 8 -3.52 9.69 14.11
N TYR A 9 -4.84 9.70 13.96
CA TYR A 9 -5.59 10.75 13.25
C TYR A 9 -6.04 11.90 14.15
N GLN A 10 -5.22 12.26 15.15
CA GLN A 10 -5.43 13.49 15.93
C GLN A 10 -4.85 14.70 15.19
N SER A 11 -5.46 15.87 15.42
CA SER A 11 -4.90 17.15 14.99
C SER A 11 -3.99 17.75 16.06
N LYS A 12 -3.07 18.64 15.66
CA LYS A 12 -2.22 19.42 16.58
C LYS A 12 -3.00 20.25 17.61
N LYS A 13 -4.27 20.57 17.31
CA LYS A 13 -5.19 21.24 18.25
C LYS A 13 -5.63 20.34 19.40
N GLU A 14 -5.80 19.06 19.13
CA GLU A 14 -6.21 18.05 20.11
C GLU A 14 -5.01 17.48 20.87
N ASN A 15 -3.90 17.25 20.15
CA ASN A 15 -2.67 16.73 20.70
C ASN A 15 -1.47 17.42 20.05
N LYS A 16 -0.66 18.14 20.84
CA LYS A 16 0.49 18.92 20.33
C LYS A 16 1.56 18.05 19.67
N ASP A 17 1.63 16.78 20.03
CA ASP A 17 2.60 15.83 19.46
C ASP A 17 2.07 15.13 18.20
N ALA A 18 0.85 15.47 17.75
CA ALA A 18 0.27 14.90 16.54
C ALA A 18 1.00 15.35 15.27
N ILE A 19 0.99 14.47 14.27
CA ILE A 19 1.68 14.67 12.98
C ILE A 19 0.89 15.65 12.08
N PHE A 20 -0.43 15.68 12.22
CA PHE A 20 -1.33 16.45 11.36
C PHE A 20 -1.70 17.78 12.01
N ASP A 21 -1.62 18.86 11.25
CA ASP A 21 -2.10 20.17 11.68
C ASP A 21 -3.63 20.20 11.71
N GLU A 22 -4.25 19.62 10.68
CA GLU A 22 -5.70 19.49 10.57
C GLU A 22 -6.10 18.08 10.15
N VAL A 23 -7.21 17.61 10.73
CA VAL A 23 -7.85 16.33 10.41
C VAL A 23 -9.35 16.55 10.28
N ILE A 24 -9.95 15.99 9.23
CA ILE A 24 -11.40 15.94 9.02
C ILE A 24 -11.79 14.46 8.89
N ALA A 25 -12.47 13.93 9.90
CA ALA A 25 -13.10 12.61 9.83
C ALA A 25 -14.41 12.71 9.02
N LEU A 26 -14.30 12.61 7.70
CA LEU A 26 -15.44 12.81 6.80
C LEU A 26 -16.58 11.82 7.08
N HIS A 27 -16.26 10.57 7.38
CA HIS A 27 -17.23 9.51 7.68
C HIS A 27 -18.08 9.77 8.94
N GLU A 28 -17.69 10.71 9.80
CA GLU A 28 -18.48 11.13 10.97
C GLU A 28 -19.40 12.32 10.64
N ASN A 29 -18.99 13.17 9.70
CA ASN A 29 -19.65 14.46 9.40
C ASN A 29 -20.09 14.58 7.92
N ALA A 30 -20.26 13.46 7.22
CA ALA A 30 -20.48 13.44 5.77
C ALA A 30 -21.77 14.16 5.31
N ALA A 31 -22.73 14.36 6.23
CA ALA A 31 -23.98 15.08 5.97
C ALA A 31 -23.80 16.61 5.96
N GLU A 32 -22.72 17.13 6.55
CA GLU A 32 -22.49 18.56 6.77
C GLU A 32 -21.50 19.16 5.76
N ILE A 33 -20.82 18.32 4.99
CA ILE A 33 -19.75 18.72 4.07
C ILE A 33 -20.16 18.39 2.63
N GLU A 34 -20.12 19.40 1.77
CA GLU A 34 -20.39 19.24 0.35
C GLU A 34 -19.16 18.72 -0.41
N LEU A 35 -19.39 17.94 -1.46
CA LEU A 35 -18.30 17.37 -2.28
C LEU A 35 -17.41 18.48 -2.89
N SER A 36 -18.00 19.60 -3.30
CA SER A 36 -17.28 20.73 -3.89
C SER A 36 -16.25 21.32 -2.92
N ASP A 37 -16.57 21.35 -1.62
CA ASP A 37 -15.68 21.90 -0.60
C ASP A 37 -14.47 20.99 -0.40
N LEU A 38 -14.68 19.67 -0.42
CA LEU A 38 -13.59 18.69 -0.35
C LEU A 38 -12.69 18.75 -1.60
N GLN A 39 -13.27 18.87 -2.78
CA GLN A 39 -12.52 18.99 -4.04
C GLN A 39 -11.72 20.30 -4.12
N SER A 40 -12.16 21.36 -3.44
CA SER A 40 -11.38 22.60 -3.31
C SER A 40 -10.15 22.45 -2.38
N LYS A 41 -10.21 21.49 -1.44
CA LYS A 41 -9.15 21.22 -0.44
C LYS A 41 -8.16 20.16 -0.88
N SER A 42 -8.56 19.25 -1.76
CA SER A 42 -7.76 18.14 -2.25
C SER A 42 -8.03 17.93 -3.73
N LYS A 43 -7.06 18.30 -4.58
CA LYS A 43 -7.20 18.13 -6.02
C LYS A 43 -7.28 16.65 -6.36
N GLY A 44 -8.20 16.28 -7.24
CA GLY A 44 -8.38 14.89 -7.65
C GLY A 44 -9.14 14.02 -6.64
N PHE A 45 -9.72 14.60 -5.58
CA PHE A 45 -10.56 13.82 -4.67
C PHE A 45 -11.74 13.16 -5.41
N GLN A 46 -11.83 11.84 -5.22
CA GLN A 46 -12.74 10.98 -5.97
C GLN A 46 -14.13 10.92 -5.31
N LYS A 47 -15.17 11.08 -6.13
CA LYS A 47 -16.58 11.02 -5.70
C LYS A 47 -16.91 9.72 -4.95
N GLY A 48 -16.30 8.59 -5.33
CA GLY A 48 -16.53 7.31 -4.68
C GLY A 48 -16.24 7.32 -3.18
N PHE A 49 -15.17 7.99 -2.74
CA PHE A 49 -14.86 8.11 -1.31
C PHE A 49 -15.89 8.98 -0.59
N TYR A 50 -16.36 10.05 -1.23
CA TYR A 50 -17.44 10.88 -0.67
C TYR A 50 -18.75 10.11 -0.47
N GLU A 51 -19.14 9.32 -1.46
CA GLU A 51 -20.34 8.49 -1.39
C GLU A 51 -20.20 7.40 -0.33
N LEU A 52 -19.02 6.76 -0.25
CA LEU A 52 -18.70 5.76 0.76
C LEU A 52 -18.81 6.35 2.18
N ALA A 53 -18.37 7.59 2.40
CA ALA A 53 -18.45 8.25 3.71
C ALA A 53 -19.88 8.43 4.23
N LYS A 54 -20.88 8.46 3.33
CA LYS A 54 -22.30 8.61 3.69
C LYS A 54 -22.99 7.31 4.06
N LEU A 55 -22.35 6.17 3.80
CA LEU A 55 -22.92 4.86 4.11
C LEU A 55 -22.77 4.55 5.61
N SER A 56 -23.59 3.63 6.10
CA SER A 56 -23.42 3.09 7.45
C SER A 56 -22.09 2.34 7.56
N LYS A 57 -21.57 2.20 8.79
CA LYS A 57 -20.34 1.43 9.07
C LYS A 57 -20.36 0.04 8.42
N LYS A 58 -21.48 -0.69 8.56
CA LYS A 58 -21.65 -2.01 7.95
C LYS A 58 -21.63 -1.96 6.43
N ASP A 59 -22.38 -1.04 5.83
CA ASP A 59 -22.46 -0.92 4.37
C ASP A 59 -21.13 -0.50 3.76
N ARG A 60 -20.32 0.32 4.45
CA ARG A 60 -18.96 0.66 4.02
C ARG A 60 -18.09 -0.60 3.92
N ILE A 61 -18.10 -1.43 4.95
CA ILE A 61 -17.33 -2.68 4.99
C ILE A 61 -17.78 -3.63 3.89
N ASP A 62 -19.09 -3.89 3.80
CA ASP A 62 -19.66 -4.83 2.82
C ASP A 62 -19.38 -4.36 1.38
N PHE A 63 -19.51 -3.05 1.11
CA PHE A 63 -19.21 -2.46 -0.19
C PHE A 63 -17.71 -2.55 -0.52
N THR A 64 -16.83 -2.15 0.41
CA THR A 64 -15.39 -2.17 0.17
C THR A 64 -14.88 -3.60 -0.02
N CYS A 65 -15.38 -4.57 0.75
CA CYS A 65 -15.08 -5.99 0.55
C CYS A 65 -15.46 -6.45 -0.86
N SER A 66 -16.71 -6.20 -1.27
CA SER A 66 -17.20 -6.55 -2.61
C SER A 66 -16.39 -5.86 -3.72
N PHE A 67 -15.96 -4.62 -3.50
CA PHE A 67 -15.15 -3.87 -4.43
C PHE A 67 -13.75 -4.48 -4.61
N TRP A 68 -13.10 -4.92 -3.53
CA TRP A 68 -11.83 -5.64 -3.61
C TRP A 68 -11.97 -6.96 -4.38
N GLU A 69 -12.99 -7.75 -4.05
CA GLU A 69 -13.24 -9.06 -4.70
C GLU A 69 -13.50 -8.95 -6.21
N THR A 70 -14.16 -7.87 -6.63
CA THR A 70 -14.49 -7.65 -8.05
C THR A 70 -13.37 -6.97 -8.84
N THR A 71 -12.45 -6.28 -8.15
CA THR A 71 -11.37 -5.51 -8.78
C THR A 71 -10.09 -6.33 -8.93
N LEU A 72 -9.76 -7.16 -7.93
CA LEU A 72 -8.56 -7.99 -7.94
C LEU A 72 -8.77 -9.27 -8.77
N PRO A 73 -7.72 -9.79 -9.43
CA PRO A 73 -7.80 -11.08 -10.11
C PRO A 73 -8.28 -12.20 -9.18
N TYR A 74 -9.23 -13.00 -9.66
CA TYR A 74 -9.79 -14.08 -8.85
C TYR A 74 -8.73 -15.14 -8.51
N SER A 75 -8.62 -15.43 -7.21
CA SER A 75 -7.88 -16.56 -6.67
C SER A 75 -8.66 -17.11 -5.47
N PRO A 76 -8.86 -18.44 -5.36
CA PRO A 76 -9.56 -19.03 -4.20
C PRO A 76 -8.94 -18.62 -2.86
N LYS A 77 -7.59 -18.54 -2.80
CA LYS A 77 -6.86 -18.10 -1.61
C LYS A 77 -7.16 -16.64 -1.26
N LEU A 78 -7.24 -15.77 -2.27
CA LEU A 78 -7.55 -14.36 -2.07
C LEU A 78 -8.96 -14.19 -1.51
N HIS A 79 -9.95 -14.89 -2.07
CA HIS A 79 -11.32 -14.81 -1.58
C HIS A 79 -11.46 -15.26 -0.11
N GLU A 80 -10.81 -16.38 0.25
CA GLU A 80 -10.75 -16.84 1.64
C GLU A 80 -10.07 -15.80 2.55
N PHE A 81 -8.93 -15.26 2.10
CA PHE A 81 -8.21 -14.22 2.83
C PHE A 81 -9.06 -12.96 3.05
N LEU A 82 -9.68 -12.42 2.00
CA LEU A 82 -10.51 -11.20 2.09
C LEU A 82 -11.70 -11.42 3.03
N THR A 83 -12.33 -12.60 2.98
CA THR A 83 -13.41 -12.96 3.91
C THR A 83 -12.94 -12.87 5.36
N LEU A 84 -11.77 -13.44 5.68
CA LEU A 84 -11.21 -13.42 7.04
C LEU A 84 -10.74 -12.02 7.45
N PHE A 85 -10.11 -11.28 6.55
CA PHE A 85 -9.65 -9.91 6.78
C PHE A 85 -10.83 -8.98 7.08
N PHE A 86 -11.84 -8.92 6.21
CA PHE A 86 -12.99 -8.04 6.41
C PHE A 86 -13.89 -8.46 7.57
N ALA A 87 -13.88 -9.74 7.98
CA ALA A 87 -14.52 -10.16 9.23
C ALA A 87 -13.88 -9.56 10.49
N ARG A 88 -12.61 -9.12 10.40
CA ARG A 88 -11.87 -8.45 11.48
C ARG A 88 -11.86 -6.93 11.38
N VAL A 89 -12.30 -6.37 10.26
CA VAL A 89 -12.42 -4.92 10.12
C VAL A 89 -13.57 -4.45 11.00
N ASP A 90 -13.23 -3.67 12.04
CA ASP A 90 -14.23 -2.99 12.84
C ASP A 90 -14.89 -1.92 11.98
N ASP A 91 -14.13 -0.99 11.41
CA ASP A 91 -14.66 0.19 10.70
C ASP A 91 -13.80 0.56 9.49
N ILE A 92 -14.41 1.25 8.54
CA ILE A 92 -13.72 1.90 7.42
C ILE A 92 -13.98 3.39 7.50
N GLY A 93 -12.96 4.14 7.90
CA GLY A 93 -13.00 5.59 8.05
C GLY A 93 -12.42 6.29 6.83
N ILE A 94 -12.95 7.48 6.54
CA ILE A 94 -12.40 8.36 5.51
C ILE A 94 -11.96 9.63 6.21
N TYR A 95 -10.67 9.94 6.09
CA TYR A 95 -10.02 11.06 6.73
C TYR A 95 -9.41 11.97 5.68
N PHE A 96 -9.53 13.27 5.86
CA PHE A 96 -8.71 14.25 5.15
C PHE A 96 -7.71 14.80 6.15
N VAL A 97 -6.43 14.67 5.85
CA VAL A 97 -5.37 15.14 6.73
C VAL A 97 -4.51 16.18 6.04
N ARG A 98 -3.96 17.11 6.81
CA ARG A 98 -2.99 18.09 6.31
C ARG A 98 -1.86 18.24 7.30
N LYS A 99 -0.61 18.11 6.84
CA LYS A 99 0.57 18.46 7.63
C LYS A 99 0.87 19.95 7.49
N GLU A 100 1.63 20.50 8.44
CA GLU A 100 1.93 21.94 8.51
C GLU A 100 2.57 22.52 7.23
N VAL A 101 3.37 21.71 6.53
CA VAL A 101 4.07 22.12 5.30
C VAL A 101 3.28 21.82 4.02
N ASP A 102 2.17 21.08 4.13
CA ASP A 102 1.41 20.63 2.96
C ASP A 102 0.33 21.66 2.60
N PRO A 103 0.28 22.13 1.34
CA PRO A 103 -0.70 23.13 0.93
C PRO A 103 -2.12 22.56 0.80
N GLU A 104 -2.24 21.24 0.58
CA GLU A 104 -3.50 20.56 0.28
C GLU A 104 -3.78 19.47 1.31
N PHE A 105 -5.05 19.09 1.44
CA PHE A 105 -5.43 17.93 2.22
C PHE A 105 -5.20 16.64 1.42
N THR A 106 -4.76 15.60 2.12
CA THR A 106 -4.59 14.26 1.59
C THR A 106 -5.69 13.35 2.13
N PRO A 107 -6.52 12.73 1.27
CA PRO A 107 -7.56 11.82 1.70
C PRO A 107 -6.98 10.42 1.97
N HIS A 108 -7.32 9.82 3.11
CA HIS A 108 -6.98 8.45 3.49
C HIS A 108 -8.26 7.63 3.69
N LEU A 109 -8.28 6.41 3.15
CA LEU A 109 -9.24 5.36 3.51
C LEU A 109 -8.59 4.47 4.56
N VAL A 110 -9.21 4.32 5.73
CA VAL A 110 -8.60 3.70 6.91
C VAL A 110 -9.39 2.47 7.31
N TYR A 111 -8.73 1.31 7.27
CA TYR A 111 -9.27 0.03 7.71
C TYR A 111 -8.83 -0.20 9.16
N SER A 112 -9.78 -0.09 10.07
CA SER A 112 -9.53 -0.23 11.49
C SER A 112 -9.93 -1.63 11.94
N LEU A 113 -9.00 -2.37 12.55
CA LEU A 113 -9.27 -3.74 13.00
C LEU A 113 -9.85 -3.78 14.41
N SER A 114 -10.66 -4.80 14.68
CA SER A 114 -11.38 -5.00 15.95
C SER A 114 -10.50 -5.40 17.13
N ASP A 115 -9.26 -5.85 16.88
CA ASP A 115 -8.30 -6.23 17.92
C ASP A 115 -7.58 -5.03 18.56
N GLU A 116 -7.81 -3.82 18.04
CA GLU A 116 -7.14 -2.57 18.47
C GLU A 116 -5.61 -2.56 18.30
N GLU A 117 -5.02 -3.57 17.66
CA GLU A 117 -3.56 -3.72 17.57
C GLU A 117 -2.96 -3.07 16.33
N THR A 118 -3.76 -2.81 15.30
CA THR A 118 -3.28 -2.20 14.06
C THR A 118 -4.40 -1.55 13.25
N PHE A 119 -4.01 -0.76 12.25
CA PHE A 119 -4.88 -0.28 11.20
C PHE A 119 -4.12 -0.21 9.89
N PHE A 120 -4.86 -0.22 8.78
CA PHE A 120 -4.31 0.03 7.45
C PHE A 120 -4.85 1.33 6.91
N ARG A 121 -4.08 2.00 6.06
CA ARG A 121 -4.51 3.20 5.34
C ARG A 121 -4.14 3.07 3.87
N GLY A 122 -5.07 3.43 3.00
CA GLY A 122 -4.86 3.51 1.57
C GLY A 122 -5.21 4.89 1.03
N PHE A 123 -4.53 5.30 -0.03
CA PHE A 123 -4.87 6.51 -0.77
C PHE A 123 -5.98 6.23 -1.80
N PRO A 124 -6.59 7.25 -2.42
CA PRO A 124 -7.48 7.08 -3.56
C PRO A 124 -6.83 6.25 -4.67
N SER A 125 -7.66 5.70 -5.56
CA SER A 125 -7.15 4.91 -6.68
C SER A 125 -6.24 5.75 -7.58
N ALA A 126 -5.29 5.09 -8.24
CA ALA A 126 -4.49 5.75 -9.26
C ALA A 126 -5.40 6.16 -10.43
N LEU A 127 -5.14 7.32 -11.00
CA LEU A 127 -5.84 7.76 -12.20
C LEU A 127 -5.35 6.93 -13.40
N PRO A 128 -6.21 6.62 -14.39
CA PRO A 128 -5.80 5.86 -15.58
C PRO A 128 -4.56 6.43 -16.27
N GLU A 129 -4.46 7.76 -16.39
CA GLU A 129 -3.33 8.47 -16.97
C GLU A 129 -2.03 8.29 -16.17
N GLU A 130 -2.09 8.16 -14.86
CA GLU A 130 -0.93 7.91 -14.00
C GLU A 130 -0.41 6.49 -14.20
N VAL A 131 -1.32 5.52 -14.31
CA VAL A 131 -0.99 4.13 -14.59
C VAL A 131 -0.40 3.97 -15.99
N GLU A 132 -0.96 4.61 -17.01
CA GLU A 132 -0.41 4.57 -18.37
C GLU A 132 0.95 5.29 -18.46
N LYS A 133 1.13 6.37 -17.71
CA LYS A 133 2.43 7.03 -17.57
C LYS A 133 3.46 6.09 -16.94
N LEU A 134 3.13 5.40 -15.84
CA LEU A 134 4.02 4.41 -15.22
C LEU A 134 4.47 3.34 -16.22
N LYS A 135 3.52 2.74 -16.96
CA LYS A 135 3.82 1.71 -17.97
C LYS A 135 4.76 2.24 -19.05
N THR A 136 4.54 3.48 -19.49
CA THR A 136 5.36 4.15 -20.50
C THR A 136 6.77 4.42 -19.98
N ASP A 137 6.89 4.93 -18.75
CA ASP A 137 8.16 5.30 -18.13
C ASP A 137 9.02 4.06 -17.83
N LEU A 138 8.41 2.97 -17.36
CA LEU A 138 9.15 1.74 -17.01
C LEU A 138 9.47 0.83 -18.20
N GLN A 139 8.72 0.95 -19.30
CA GLN A 139 8.86 0.11 -20.51
C GLN A 139 8.88 -1.40 -20.20
N VAL A 140 8.05 -1.82 -19.25
CA VAL A 140 7.97 -3.21 -18.77
C VAL A 140 6.51 -3.59 -18.56
N ILE A 141 6.20 -4.88 -18.72
CA ILE A 141 4.89 -5.42 -18.38
C ILE A 141 4.83 -5.54 -16.85
N MET A 142 4.04 -4.69 -16.22
CA MET A 142 3.78 -4.74 -14.78
C MET A 142 2.81 -5.89 -14.44
N PRO A 143 2.88 -6.49 -13.24
CA PRO A 143 1.93 -7.50 -12.80
C PRO A 143 0.48 -6.99 -12.84
N GLU A 144 -0.44 -7.78 -13.39
CA GLU A 144 -1.84 -7.37 -13.54
C GLU A 144 -2.53 -7.25 -12.18
N ASP A 145 -2.10 -8.04 -11.21
CA ASP A 145 -2.61 -8.03 -9.85
C ASP A 145 -2.22 -6.75 -9.08
N TYR A 146 -0.99 -6.24 -9.27
CA TYR A 146 -0.55 -4.93 -8.80
C TYR A 146 -1.32 -3.79 -9.48
N LEU A 147 -1.50 -3.86 -10.80
CA LEU A 147 -2.30 -2.87 -11.54
C LEU A 147 -3.77 -2.89 -11.10
N GLY A 148 -4.32 -4.07 -10.77
CA GLY A 148 -5.62 -4.24 -10.16
C GLY A 148 -5.70 -3.57 -8.79
N PHE A 149 -4.69 -3.76 -7.95
CA PHE A 149 -4.59 -3.11 -6.64
C PHE A 149 -4.54 -1.59 -6.74
N LEU A 150 -3.82 -1.01 -7.71
CA LEU A 150 -3.78 0.43 -7.93
C LEU A 150 -5.15 1.06 -8.26
N LYS A 151 -6.12 0.26 -8.76
CA LYS A 151 -7.52 0.70 -8.94
C LYS A 151 -8.28 0.81 -7.62
N ILE A 152 -7.76 0.22 -6.55
CA ILE A 152 -8.29 0.32 -5.20
C ILE A 152 -7.52 1.39 -4.43
N HIS A 153 -6.18 1.29 -4.43
CA HIS A 153 -5.29 2.13 -3.63
C HIS A 153 -4.03 2.53 -4.39
N ASN A 154 -3.81 3.83 -4.56
CA ASN A 154 -2.53 4.39 -5.03
C ASN A 154 -1.57 4.60 -3.85
N GLY A 155 -1.12 3.48 -3.29
CA GLY A 155 -0.34 3.42 -2.06
C GLY A 155 -1.18 2.98 -0.87
N PHE A 156 -0.55 2.20 0.02
CA PHE A 156 -1.22 1.49 1.08
C PHE A 156 -0.23 1.08 2.17
N ALA A 157 -0.53 1.34 3.43
CA ALA A 157 0.40 1.14 4.52
C ALA A 157 -0.31 0.61 5.78
N LYS A 158 0.35 -0.30 6.46
CA LYS A 158 0.08 -0.70 7.84
C LYS A 158 0.63 0.37 8.80
N ASP A 159 0.06 0.48 9.99
CA ASP A 159 0.53 1.24 11.14
C ASP A 159 1.96 1.85 11.05
N GLY A 160 2.05 3.18 10.95
CA GLY A 160 3.33 3.91 10.94
C GLY A 160 4.29 3.68 9.76
N ASP A 161 4.03 2.68 8.92
CA ASP A 161 4.89 2.25 7.82
C ASP A 161 4.84 3.18 6.60
N PHE A 162 5.83 3.17 5.70
CA PHE A 162 5.69 3.89 4.42
C PHE A 162 4.76 3.15 3.46
N GLY A 163 4.89 1.82 3.39
CA GLY A 163 3.97 0.95 2.67
C GLY A 163 4.22 0.90 1.16
N VAL A 164 3.16 0.56 0.42
CA VAL A 164 3.15 0.53 -1.05
C VAL A 164 3.38 1.94 -1.58
N ILE A 165 4.37 2.08 -2.45
CA ILE A 165 4.80 3.33 -3.07
C ILE A 165 3.72 3.81 -4.03
N GLN A 166 3.41 5.11 -4.00
CA GLN A 166 2.46 5.71 -4.91
C GLN A 166 3.03 5.70 -6.34
N VAL A 167 2.16 5.49 -7.33
CA VAL A 167 2.55 5.25 -8.73
C VAL A 167 3.47 6.34 -9.29
N PHE A 168 3.29 7.59 -8.88
CA PHE A 168 4.08 8.73 -9.35
C PHE A 168 5.50 8.78 -8.76
N ASP A 169 5.74 8.10 -7.64
CA ASP A 169 7.04 8.03 -6.97
C ASP A 169 7.84 6.75 -7.33
N VAL A 170 7.21 5.76 -7.99
CA VAL A 170 7.89 4.50 -8.33
C VAL A 170 9.17 4.73 -9.12
N CYS A 171 9.17 5.64 -10.10
CA CYS A 171 10.35 5.89 -10.93
C CYS A 171 11.47 6.62 -10.19
N SER A 172 11.15 7.57 -9.30
CA SER A 172 12.15 8.25 -8.49
C SER A 172 12.76 7.30 -7.45
N GLU A 173 11.93 6.52 -6.76
CA GLU A 173 12.39 5.49 -5.80
C GLU A 173 13.19 4.39 -6.52
N MET A 174 12.80 3.97 -7.72
CA MET A 174 13.56 3.02 -8.52
C MET A 174 14.99 3.51 -8.78
N ASN A 175 15.17 4.78 -9.16
CA ASN A 175 16.50 5.33 -9.39
C ASN A 175 17.35 5.32 -8.11
N ILE A 176 16.76 5.64 -6.95
CA ILE A 176 17.45 5.61 -5.65
C ILE A 176 17.89 4.17 -5.33
N VAL A 177 16.93 3.24 -5.33
CA VAL A 177 17.16 1.83 -4.99
C VAL A 177 18.20 1.19 -5.90
N GLN A 178 18.11 1.42 -7.21
CA GLN A 178 19.05 0.84 -8.17
C GLN A 178 20.48 1.38 -7.97
N ASN A 179 20.63 2.69 -7.75
CA ASN A 179 21.93 3.30 -7.51
C ASN A 179 22.58 2.79 -6.22
N GLU A 180 21.82 2.69 -5.13
CA GLU A 180 22.32 2.17 -3.86
C GLU A 180 22.65 0.68 -3.94
N ALA A 181 21.78 -0.13 -4.58
CA ALA A 181 22.01 -1.55 -4.77
C ALA A 181 23.23 -1.86 -5.67
N MET A 182 23.60 -0.96 -6.59
CA MET A 182 24.84 -1.08 -7.36
C MET A 182 26.10 -1.01 -6.48
N GLN A 183 26.06 -0.23 -5.39
CA GLN A 183 27.17 -0.04 -4.47
C GLN A 183 27.27 -1.15 -3.40
N MET A 184 26.28 -2.02 -3.30
CA MET A 184 26.29 -3.11 -2.33
C MET A 184 27.41 -4.11 -2.60
N THR A 185 28.23 -4.38 -1.58
CA THR A 185 29.25 -5.44 -1.59
C THR A 185 28.61 -6.84 -1.65
N ASN A 186 27.55 -7.07 -0.87
CA ASN A 186 26.84 -8.35 -0.77
C ASN A 186 25.54 -8.32 -1.57
N LYS A 187 25.64 -8.47 -2.88
CA LYS A 187 24.44 -8.49 -3.74
C LYS A 187 23.55 -9.71 -3.45
N PRO A 188 22.21 -9.54 -3.39
CA PRO A 188 21.29 -10.66 -3.30
C PRO A 188 21.47 -11.59 -4.51
N ILE A 189 21.21 -12.87 -4.31
CA ILE A 189 21.28 -13.87 -5.38
C ILE A 189 19.94 -14.51 -5.67
N PHE A 190 19.75 -14.83 -6.94
CA PHE A 190 18.66 -15.64 -7.44
C PHE A 190 19.26 -16.72 -8.34
N GLN A 191 18.93 -17.98 -8.08
CA GLN A 191 19.45 -19.15 -8.81
C GLN A 191 20.99 -19.12 -8.94
N GLN A 192 21.67 -18.90 -7.82
CA GLN A 192 23.14 -18.81 -7.72
C GLN A 192 23.79 -17.64 -8.47
N LYS A 193 23.02 -16.73 -9.07
CA LYS A 193 23.52 -15.54 -9.77
C LYS A 193 23.16 -14.27 -9.00
N PRO A 194 24.06 -13.27 -8.92
CA PRO A 194 23.70 -11.95 -8.42
C PRO A 194 22.52 -11.37 -9.19
N ILE A 195 21.55 -10.82 -8.47
CA ILE A 195 20.50 -10.03 -9.08
C ILE A 195 21.14 -8.75 -9.61
N ASP A 196 20.86 -8.41 -10.87
CA ASP A 196 21.20 -7.11 -11.44
C ASP A 196 20.27 -6.04 -10.84
N PRO A 197 20.78 -5.00 -10.16
CA PRO A 197 19.97 -3.91 -9.63
C PRO A 197 19.01 -3.30 -10.66
N ASN A 198 19.41 -3.17 -11.93
CA ASN A 198 18.55 -2.59 -12.98
C ASN A 198 17.28 -3.42 -13.28
N CYS A 199 17.24 -4.65 -12.78
CA CYS A 199 16.08 -5.53 -12.89
C CYS A 199 15.11 -5.39 -11.72
N LEU A 200 15.35 -4.49 -10.76
CA LEU A 200 14.50 -4.29 -9.59
C LEU A 200 13.65 -3.03 -9.75
N ILE A 201 12.34 -3.17 -9.53
CA ILE A 201 11.37 -2.07 -9.49
C ILE A 201 10.75 -2.07 -8.10
N PRO A 202 11.06 -1.11 -7.21
CA PRO A 202 10.47 -1.05 -5.89
C PRO A 202 8.98 -0.72 -6.00
N PHE A 203 8.15 -1.43 -5.24
CA PHE A 203 6.73 -1.10 -5.09
C PHE A 203 6.31 -0.92 -3.63
N TYR A 204 7.17 -1.29 -2.67
CA TYR A 204 6.95 -1.08 -1.25
C TYR A 204 8.25 -0.65 -0.56
N LYS A 205 8.10 0.16 0.49
CA LYS A 205 9.18 0.69 1.34
C LYS A 205 8.78 0.52 2.81
N SER A 206 9.69 -0.02 3.61
CA SER A 206 9.52 -0.12 5.07
C SER A 206 9.82 1.21 5.77
N ASN A 207 9.27 1.43 6.97
CA ASN A 207 9.61 2.56 7.85
C ASN A 207 11.13 2.75 8.11
N ASP A 208 11.92 1.68 8.07
CA ASP A 208 13.38 1.75 8.27
C ASP A 208 14.14 2.38 7.07
N CYS A 209 13.43 2.85 6.04
CA CYS A 209 13.89 3.50 4.80
C CYS A 209 14.89 2.71 3.93
N ASN A 210 15.45 1.61 4.42
CA ASN A 210 16.48 0.82 3.76
C ASN A 210 16.00 -0.58 3.34
N VAL A 211 14.73 -0.92 3.58
CA VAL A 211 14.14 -2.20 3.18
C VAL A 211 13.00 -1.94 2.21
N PHE A 212 13.04 -2.64 1.09
CA PHE A 212 12.13 -2.51 -0.04
C PHE A 212 11.64 -3.88 -0.46
N GLU A 213 10.45 -3.92 -1.04
CA GLU A 213 10.00 -5.05 -1.83
C GLU A 213 9.98 -4.62 -3.30
N CYS A 214 10.62 -5.43 -4.12
CA CYS A 214 10.91 -5.10 -5.51
C CYS A 214 10.37 -6.16 -6.44
N PHE A 215 9.63 -5.76 -7.47
CA PHE A 215 9.40 -6.63 -8.61
C PHE A 215 10.72 -6.94 -9.29
N TYR A 216 10.95 -8.22 -9.60
CA TYR A 216 12.19 -8.68 -10.21
C TYR A 216 11.97 -9.11 -11.66
N LYS A 217 12.44 -8.30 -12.61
CA LYS A 217 12.33 -8.54 -14.06
C LYS A 217 12.98 -9.85 -14.54
N GLY A 218 13.77 -10.53 -13.70
CA GLY A 218 14.40 -11.82 -14.00
C GLY A 218 13.60 -13.03 -13.52
N TRP A 219 12.46 -12.86 -12.85
CA TRP A 219 11.70 -13.95 -12.25
C TRP A 219 10.22 -13.84 -12.59
N TYR A 220 9.73 -14.80 -13.39
CA TYR A 220 8.32 -14.87 -13.80
C TYR A 220 7.63 -16.19 -13.40
N PRO A 221 7.36 -16.44 -12.11
CA PRO A 221 6.57 -17.59 -11.71
C PRO A 221 5.14 -17.45 -12.24
N ASP A 222 4.56 -18.53 -12.73
CA ASP A 222 3.17 -18.57 -13.21
C ASP A 222 2.80 -17.48 -14.26
N LYS A 223 3.81 -16.99 -15.00
CA LYS A 223 3.73 -15.95 -16.04
C LYS A 223 3.51 -14.50 -15.54
N GLU A 224 3.61 -14.25 -14.24
CA GLU A 224 3.62 -12.89 -13.67
C GLU A 224 4.99 -12.56 -13.07
N MET A 225 5.32 -11.28 -12.90
CA MET A 225 6.61 -10.88 -12.32
C MET A 225 6.60 -11.06 -10.80
N GLY A 226 7.48 -11.92 -10.29
CA GLY A 226 7.63 -12.15 -8.85
C GLY A 226 8.32 -11.00 -8.15
N ASN A 227 8.28 -11.00 -6.82
CA ASN A 227 8.90 -9.96 -5.99
C ASN A 227 9.86 -10.51 -4.95
N VAL A 228 10.90 -9.73 -4.65
CA VAL A 228 11.93 -10.06 -3.67
C VAL A 228 12.16 -8.88 -2.74
N LEU A 229 12.38 -9.20 -1.47
CA LEU A 229 12.88 -8.24 -0.50
C LEU A 229 14.28 -7.77 -0.89
N LEU A 230 14.54 -6.49 -0.73
CA LEU A 230 15.85 -5.89 -0.84
C LEU A 230 16.13 -5.06 0.41
N SER A 231 17.16 -5.43 1.15
CA SER A 231 17.71 -4.62 2.24
C SER A 231 19.00 -3.97 1.77
N LEU A 232 19.02 -2.65 1.65
CA LEU A 232 20.15 -1.85 1.16
C LEU A 232 21.29 -1.72 2.18
N GLY A 233 21.08 -2.14 3.44
CA GLY A 233 22.12 -2.17 4.47
C GLY A 233 23.22 -3.21 4.19
N GLU A 234 24.27 -3.21 5.03
CA GLU A 234 25.36 -4.21 5.00
C GLU A 234 24.87 -5.59 5.47
N GLY A 235 24.01 -6.20 4.65
CA GLY A 235 23.34 -7.45 4.96
C GLY A 235 24.12 -8.68 4.51
N LYS A 236 23.65 -9.84 4.99
CA LYS A 236 24.06 -11.15 4.49
C LYS A 236 23.53 -11.33 3.07
N LYS A 237 24.29 -12.04 2.24
CA LYS A 237 23.84 -12.50 0.93
C LYS A 237 22.62 -13.42 1.08
N ILE A 238 21.46 -13.01 0.56
CA ILE A 238 20.22 -13.79 0.58
C ILE A 238 20.05 -14.52 -0.76
N ASP A 239 19.62 -15.78 -0.71
CA ASP A 239 19.29 -16.58 -1.89
C ASP A 239 17.79 -16.86 -1.97
N TYR A 240 17.11 -16.26 -2.94
CA TYR A 240 15.66 -16.38 -3.13
C TYR A 240 15.24 -17.61 -3.96
N SER A 241 16.19 -18.42 -4.44
CA SER A 241 15.86 -19.56 -5.31
C SER A 241 15.11 -20.68 -4.63
N ASP A 242 15.39 -20.94 -3.35
CA ASP A 242 14.83 -22.06 -2.59
C ASP A 242 13.34 -21.85 -2.26
N PRO A 243 12.42 -22.60 -2.90
CA PRO A 243 10.99 -22.45 -2.68
C PRO A 243 10.54 -22.70 -1.24
N THR A 244 11.28 -23.53 -0.48
CA THR A 244 10.90 -23.91 0.89
C THR A 244 11.16 -22.81 1.92
N THR A 245 11.98 -21.82 1.57
CA THR A 245 12.33 -20.70 2.44
C THR A 245 11.91 -19.35 1.88
N ARG A 246 11.21 -19.31 0.74
CA ARG A 246 10.79 -18.07 0.07
C ARG A 246 9.97 -17.14 0.94
N ILE A 247 8.94 -17.66 1.63
CA ILE A 247 8.12 -16.87 2.56
C ILE A 247 8.99 -16.31 3.70
N LYS A 248 9.87 -17.14 4.27
CA LYS A 248 10.82 -16.72 5.33
C LYS A 248 11.82 -15.67 4.85
N LYS A 249 12.06 -15.61 3.54
CA LYS A 249 12.94 -14.65 2.88
C LYS A 249 12.17 -13.50 2.25
N LEU A 250 10.84 -13.44 2.43
CA LEU A 250 9.96 -12.42 1.85
C LEU A 250 10.17 -12.32 0.32
N ALA A 251 10.02 -13.46 -0.37
CA ALA A 251 10.01 -13.51 -1.82
C ALA A 251 8.74 -14.23 -2.29
N PHE A 252 7.90 -13.53 -3.04
CA PHE A 252 6.56 -14.01 -3.37
C PHE A 252 6.37 -14.17 -4.89
N PRO A 253 5.62 -15.20 -5.34
CA PRO A 253 5.34 -15.40 -6.75
C PRO A 253 4.53 -14.27 -7.39
N THR A 254 3.61 -13.69 -6.64
CA THR A 254 2.70 -12.63 -7.12
C THR A 254 2.68 -11.46 -6.13
N PHE A 255 2.18 -10.31 -6.57
CA PHE A 255 1.94 -9.18 -5.65
C PHE A 255 0.84 -9.53 -4.64
N LEU A 256 -0.19 -10.27 -5.04
CA LEU A 256 -1.25 -10.71 -4.13
C LEU A 256 -0.75 -11.62 -3.01
N ASP A 257 0.15 -12.56 -3.31
CA ASP A 257 0.76 -13.40 -2.27
C ASP A 257 1.51 -12.55 -1.24
N TRP A 258 2.23 -11.52 -1.70
CA TRP A 258 2.88 -10.54 -0.83
C TRP A 258 1.85 -9.72 -0.03
N LEU A 259 0.79 -9.21 -0.68
CA LEU A 259 -0.23 -8.38 -0.06
C LEU A 259 -0.95 -9.12 1.06
N MET A 260 -1.35 -10.37 0.83
CA MET A 260 -1.97 -11.22 1.85
C MET A 260 -1.04 -11.39 3.05
N ASN A 261 0.24 -11.72 2.82
CA ASN A 261 1.24 -11.84 3.87
C ASN A 261 1.48 -10.49 4.61
N TYR A 262 1.48 -9.35 3.91
CA TYR A 262 1.67 -8.03 4.51
C TYR A 262 0.49 -7.64 5.42
N MET A 263 -0.72 -8.04 5.05
CA MET A 263 -1.96 -7.73 5.76
C MET A 263 -2.29 -8.73 6.87
N GLU A 264 -1.56 -9.85 6.96
CA GLU A 264 -1.69 -10.76 8.09
C GLU A 264 -1.35 -10.05 9.43
N PRO A 265 -2.06 -10.41 10.52
CA PRO A 265 -1.67 -9.95 11.85
C PRO A 265 -0.26 -10.44 12.15
N PHE A 266 0.47 -9.74 13.02
CA PHE A 266 1.71 -10.30 13.53
C PHE A 266 1.33 -11.53 14.36
N ASP A 267 1.75 -12.72 13.92
CA ASP A 267 1.71 -13.91 14.77
C ASP A 267 2.55 -13.61 16.02
N VAL A 268 1.89 -13.51 17.18
CA VAL A 268 2.53 -13.43 18.50
C VAL A 268 2.99 -14.82 18.94
#